data_AF-A0A8H6ZAR8-F1
#
_entry.id   AF-A0A8H6ZAR8-F1
#
_cell.length_a   1.000
_cell.length_b   1.000
_cell.length_c   1.000
_cell.angle_alpha   90.00
_cell.angle_beta   90.00
_cell.angle_gamma   90.00
#
_symmetry.space_group_name_H-M   'P 1'
#
loop_
_entity.id
_entity.type
_entity.pdbx_description
1 polymer ?
#
loop_
_entity_poly.entity_id
_entity_poly.type
_entity_poly.pdbx_seq_one_letter_code
_entity_poly.pdbx_strand_id
1 'polypeptide(L)'
;MSSNSDSTPSAPLSATDAQALYTYGLTITEDAVGMIWETMFMSAYGIFFALALYSIFRKGLKSRSSIIMLCVVVYLYATSLTLWALNVTSWFKNCHILFMGDPNIPLPDRRDIADDNLEVFGPPEEALFMFNMVVGDTVVIWRAWVLYRKTLWAVALPCLMLLMSFIFNVIDLTCLTGTGWSNQSAIAGGGAICAHAELISWAFSFGTNATCTILIGYKAWEHRRAMKALNIVNNPRRLSTDKVLSLLVESGFIYCLFWLTQYILFVDIDRTKPIIWAYELFSSMGDQISGLYPTIIIVIVNFHQTIWESTSTVELGTTNPTISTVRWAPSSKRSATDTVIFGQRDNSIQLDNVARKEIGMDNRSFDRHASENV
;
A
#
# COMPACT_ATOMS: atom_id res chain seq x y z
N MET A 1 60.35 32.33 28.25
CA MET A 1 59.19 33.09 27.74
C MET A 1 58.03 32.12 27.64
N SER A 2 57.24 32.03 28.70
CA SER A 2 56.00 31.24 28.77
C SER A 2 54.87 32.09 28.20
N SER A 3 54.25 31.63 27.12
CA SER A 3 53.02 32.20 26.57
C SER A 3 51.87 31.89 27.54
N ASN A 4 51.40 32.92 28.27
CA ASN A 4 50.16 32.86 29.02
C ASN A 4 49.00 32.73 28.03
N SER A 5 48.37 31.56 27.99
CA SER A 5 47.03 31.38 27.43
C SER A 5 46.04 31.98 28.43
N ASP A 6 45.55 33.19 28.15
CA ASP A 6 44.38 33.76 28.82
C ASP A 6 43.14 32.93 28.46
N SER A 7 42.94 31.81 29.16
CA SER A 7 41.69 31.09 29.18
C SER A 7 40.72 31.84 30.10
N THR A 8 40.16 32.94 29.59
CA THR A 8 38.93 33.48 30.17
C THR A 8 37.88 32.37 30.09
N PRO A 9 37.27 31.95 31.21
CA PRO A 9 36.18 30.97 31.14
C PRO A 9 35.09 31.58 30.27
N SER A 10 34.67 30.84 29.24
CA SER A 10 33.55 31.21 28.38
C SER A 10 32.38 31.62 29.27
N ALA A 11 31.81 32.81 29.01
CA ALA A 11 30.66 33.27 29.75
C ALA A 11 29.55 32.20 29.72
N PRO A 12 28.83 31.96 30.83
CA PRO A 12 27.71 31.03 30.82
C PRO A 12 26.70 31.45 29.76
N LEU A 13 26.03 30.46 29.16
CA LEU A 13 24.98 30.67 28.15
C LEU A 13 23.97 31.71 28.67
N SER A 14 23.50 32.60 27.79
CA SER A 14 22.45 33.54 28.17
C SER A 14 21.19 32.78 28.56
N ALA A 15 20.35 33.33 29.45
CA ALA A 15 19.11 32.67 29.88
C ALA A 15 18.17 32.39 28.69
N THR A 16 18.18 33.26 27.68
CA THR A 16 17.45 33.10 26.42
C THR A 16 17.99 31.95 25.59
N ASP A 17 19.31 31.81 25.46
CA ASP A 17 19.93 30.72 24.72
C ASP A 17 19.72 29.38 25.43
N ALA A 18 19.76 29.37 26.77
CA ALA A 18 19.54 28.16 27.57
C ALA A 18 18.10 27.64 27.43
N GLN A 19 17.12 28.55 27.44
CA GLN A 19 15.72 28.20 27.22
C GLN A 19 15.48 27.71 25.78
N ALA A 20 16.06 28.39 24.79
CA ALA A 20 15.97 27.98 23.40
C ALA A 20 16.55 26.57 23.21
N LEU A 21 17.76 26.32 23.74
CA LEU A 21 18.42 25.01 23.67
C LEU A 21 17.59 23.90 24.33
N TYR A 22 16.94 24.18 25.46
CA TYR A 22 16.05 23.22 26.12
C TYR A 22 14.84 22.87 25.24
N THR A 23 14.14 23.87 24.69
CA THR A 23 13.00 23.66 23.78
C THR A 23 13.41 22.92 22.50
N TYR A 24 14.60 23.19 21.98
CA TYR A 24 15.14 22.47 20.83
C TYR A 24 15.49 21.03 21.15
N GLY A 25 16.10 20.78 22.32
CA GLY A 25 16.39 19.44 22.78
C GLY A 25 15.12 18.59 22.85
N LEU A 26 14.01 19.15 23.34
CA LEU A 26 12.71 18.48 23.35
C LEU A 26 12.22 18.19 21.92
N THR A 27 12.15 19.20 21.06
CA THR A 27 11.63 19.06 19.69
C THR A 27 12.40 18.03 18.87
N ILE A 28 13.73 18.08 18.89
CA ILE A 28 14.56 17.13 18.14
C ILE A 28 14.43 15.71 18.68
N THR A 29 14.26 15.55 19.99
CA THR A 29 14.06 14.23 20.60
C THR A 29 12.69 13.66 20.24
N GLU A 30 11.65 14.50 20.25
CA GLU A 30 10.30 14.16 19.78
C GLU A 30 10.33 13.70 18.32
N ASP A 31 10.84 14.54 17.42
CA ASP A 31 10.95 14.24 15.98
C ASP A 31 11.79 12.97 15.72
N ALA A 32 12.87 12.78 16.48
CA ALA A 32 13.70 11.58 16.36
C ALA A 32 12.95 10.30 16.74
N VAL A 33 12.11 10.34 17.77
CA VAL A 33 11.25 9.21 18.14
C VAL A 33 10.17 8.98 17.06
N GLY A 34 9.56 10.06 16.55
CA GLY A 34 8.63 10.00 15.43
C GLY A 34 9.23 9.29 14.21
N MET A 35 10.44 9.66 13.80
CA MET A 35 11.15 9.02 12.67
C MET A 35 11.48 7.54 12.90
N ILE A 36 11.82 7.15 14.14
CA ILE A 36 12.08 5.74 14.47
C ILE A 36 10.80 4.93 14.23
N TRP A 37 9.66 5.41 14.72
CA TRP A 37 8.38 4.78 14.48
C TRP A 37 8.04 4.74 12.99
N GLU A 38 8.17 5.87 12.30
CA GLU A 38 7.87 5.95 10.88
C GLU A 38 8.72 4.96 10.06
N THR A 39 10.02 4.87 10.35
CA THR A 39 10.95 3.94 9.68
C THR A 39 10.58 2.48 9.98
N MET A 40 10.14 2.17 11.20
CA MET A 40 9.63 0.84 11.56
C MET A 40 8.37 0.48 10.75
N PHE A 41 7.41 1.39 10.65
CA PHE A 41 6.18 1.17 9.87
C PHE A 41 6.45 1.10 8.36
N MET A 42 7.33 1.95 7.85
CA MET A 42 7.74 1.92 6.45
C MET A 42 8.45 0.60 6.09
N SER A 43 9.30 0.09 6.99
CA SER A 43 9.95 -1.22 6.83
C SER A 43 8.92 -2.36 6.81
N ALA A 44 7.94 -2.33 7.72
CA ALA A 44 6.84 -3.29 7.71
C ALA A 44 6.00 -3.19 6.43
N TYR A 45 5.74 -1.97 5.94
CA TYR A 45 5.05 -1.75 4.68
C TYR A 45 5.83 -2.33 3.50
N GLY A 46 7.15 -2.20 3.46
CA GLY A 46 8.01 -2.85 2.46
C GLY A 46 7.78 -4.37 2.36
N ILE A 47 7.56 -5.06 3.50
CA ILE A 47 7.23 -6.50 3.52
C ILE A 47 5.87 -6.75 2.86
N PHE A 48 4.84 -6.00 3.25
CA PHE A 48 3.50 -6.16 2.66
C PHE A 48 3.44 -5.79 1.18
N PHE A 49 4.22 -4.79 0.77
CA PHE A 49 4.38 -4.42 -0.64
C PHE A 49 5.02 -5.56 -1.44
N ALA A 50 6.10 -6.17 -0.94
CA ALA A 50 6.72 -7.33 -1.57
C ALA A 50 5.74 -8.52 -1.67
N LEU A 51 4.95 -8.78 -0.62
CA LEU A 51 3.89 -9.80 -0.64
C LEU A 51 2.79 -9.48 -1.65
N ALA A 52 2.40 -8.21 -1.79
CA ALA A 52 1.42 -7.75 -2.76
C ALA A 52 1.91 -7.97 -4.19
N LEU A 53 3.15 -7.55 -4.49
CA LEU A 53 3.79 -7.79 -5.78
C LEU A 53 3.85 -9.29 -6.08
N TYR A 54 4.37 -10.09 -5.15
CA TYR A 54 4.45 -11.55 -5.31
C TYR A 54 3.08 -12.17 -5.60
N SER A 55 2.04 -11.77 -4.86
CA SER A 55 0.67 -12.28 -5.03
C SER A 55 0.10 -11.92 -6.40
N ILE A 56 0.26 -10.66 -6.83
CA ILE A 56 -0.26 -10.17 -8.12
C ILE A 56 0.48 -10.83 -9.28
N PHE A 57 1.81 -10.93 -9.22
CA PHE A 57 2.60 -11.58 -10.27
C PHE A 57 2.33 -13.08 -10.36
N ARG A 58 2.16 -13.77 -9.23
CA ARG A 58 1.86 -15.22 -9.22
C ARG A 58 0.50 -15.54 -9.81
N LYS A 59 -0.50 -14.65 -9.62
CA LYS A 59 -1.82 -14.77 -10.26
C LYS A 59 -1.79 -14.45 -11.76
N GLY A 60 -0.79 -13.67 -12.18
CA GLY A 60 -0.58 -13.25 -13.56
C GLY A 60 -1.37 -11.98 -13.92
N LEU A 61 -0.76 -11.15 -14.78
CA LEU A 61 -1.31 -9.86 -15.23
C LEU A 61 -2.29 -10.01 -16.40
N LYS A 62 -3.16 -11.01 -16.35
CA LYS A 62 -4.08 -11.33 -17.46
C LYS A 62 -5.34 -10.45 -17.46
N SER A 63 -5.75 -9.93 -16.30
CA SER A 63 -6.97 -9.14 -16.16
C SER A 63 -6.67 -7.64 -16.03
N ARG A 64 -7.54 -6.80 -16.60
CA ARG A 64 -7.47 -5.33 -16.43
C ARG A 64 -7.49 -4.94 -14.95
N SER A 65 -8.27 -5.65 -14.13
CA SER A 65 -8.33 -5.41 -12.69
C SER A 65 -6.97 -5.66 -12.03
N SER A 66 -6.25 -6.74 -12.37
CA SER A 66 -4.94 -7.05 -11.79
C SER A 66 -3.91 -5.97 -12.09
N ILE A 67 -3.93 -5.40 -13.30
CA ILE A 67 -3.03 -4.30 -13.70
C ILE A 67 -3.37 -3.03 -12.91
N ILE A 68 -4.66 -2.69 -12.80
CA ILE A 68 -5.09 -1.54 -11.99
C ILE A 68 -4.66 -1.71 -10.52
N MET A 69 -4.85 -2.91 -9.94
CA MET A 69 -4.40 -3.18 -8.57
C MET A 69 -2.89 -3.05 -8.41
N LEU A 70 -2.10 -3.48 -9.41
CA LEU A 70 -0.64 -3.29 -9.40
C LEU A 70 -0.27 -1.82 -9.42
N CYS A 71 -0.86 -1.04 -10.33
CA CYS A 71 -0.63 0.40 -10.41
C CYS A 71 -0.97 1.11 -9.10
N VAL A 72 -2.10 0.76 -8.47
CA VAL A 72 -2.51 1.32 -7.18
C VAL A 72 -1.54 0.96 -6.06
N VAL A 73 -1.11 -0.30 -5.95
CA VAL A 73 -0.15 -0.73 -4.91
C VAL A 73 1.21 -0.06 -5.08
N VAL A 74 1.69 0.04 -6.32
CA VAL A 74 2.96 0.75 -6.63
C VAL A 74 2.83 2.23 -6.33
N TYR A 75 1.72 2.85 -6.70
CA TYR A 75 1.44 4.25 -6.41
C TYR A 75 1.47 4.52 -4.90
N LEU A 76 0.65 3.80 -4.12
CA LEU A 76 0.53 3.99 -2.67
C LEU A 76 1.87 3.77 -1.94
N TYR A 77 2.65 2.78 -2.39
CA TYR A 77 3.96 2.54 -1.80
C TYR A 77 4.98 3.63 -2.17
N ALA A 78 4.97 4.09 -3.43
CA ALA A 78 5.90 5.12 -3.88
C ALA A 78 5.65 6.48 -3.20
N THR A 79 4.39 6.86 -3.02
CA THR A 79 4.00 8.07 -2.29
C THR A 79 4.36 7.96 -0.81
N SER A 80 4.08 6.84 -0.13
CA SER A 80 4.49 6.63 1.27
C SER A 80 6.01 6.60 1.45
N LEU A 81 6.76 6.02 0.50
CA LEU A 81 8.22 6.08 0.49
C LEU A 81 8.73 7.52 0.30
N THR A 82 8.04 8.31 -0.52
CA THR A 82 8.39 9.72 -0.75
C THR A 82 8.13 10.54 0.50
N LEU A 83 6.99 10.35 1.17
CA LEU A 83 6.68 10.98 2.47
C LEU A 83 7.77 10.70 3.50
N TRP A 84 8.12 9.42 3.68
CA TRP A 84 9.21 9.03 4.59
C TRP A 84 10.54 9.68 4.21
N ALA A 85 10.87 9.73 2.92
CA ALA A 85 12.11 10.35 2.46
C ALA A 85 12.13 11.87 2.69
N LEU A 86 10.98 12.55 2.56
CA LEU A 86 10.82 13.97 2.86
C LEU A 86 10.99 14.21 4.36
N ASN A 87 10.26 13.49 5.22
CA ASN A 87 10.37 13.58 6.69
C ASN A 87 11.82 13.38 7.17
N VAL A 88 12.50 12.35 6.68
CA VAL A 88 13.92 12.09 6.99
C VAL A 88 14.81 13.25 6.53
N THR A 89 14.59 13.76 5.31
CA THR A 89 15.38 14.89 4.78
C THR A 89 15.14 16.16 5.57
N SER A 90 13.89 16.47 5.90
CA SER A 90 13.47 17.61 6.72
C SER A 90 14.14 17.57 8.08
N TRP A 91 14.14 16.42 8.76
CA TRP A 91 14.81 16.28 10.05
C TRP A 91 16.35 16.46 9.98
N PHE A 92 17.01 15.83 9.01
CA PHE A 92 18.46 15.99 8.84
C PHE A 92 18.84 17.43 8.48
N LYS A 93 18.04 18.11 7.65
CA LYS A 93 18.23 19.53 7.34
C LYS A 93 18.05 20.40 8.57
N ASN A 94 17.01 20.15 9.37
CA ASN A 94 16.77 20.87 10.62
C ASN A 94 17.99 20.75 11.56
N CYS A 95 18.47 19.52 11.79
CA CYS A 95 19.67 19.26 12.59
C CYS A 95 20.91 19.96 12.03
N HIS A 96 21.08 19.95 10.70
CA HIS A 96 22.23 20.58 10.05
C HIS A 96 22.22 22.10 10.21
N ILE A 97 21.09 22.77 9.95
CA ILE A 97 20.98 24.23 10.06
C ILE A 97 21.18 24.65 11.53
N LEU A 98 20.57 23.93 12.47
CA LEU A 98 20.60 24.29 13.88
C LEU A 98 22.00 24.10 14.51
N PHE A 99 22.62 22.92 14.30
CA PHE A 99 23.87 22.56 14.98
C PHE A 99 25.14 22.81 14.15
N MET A 100 25.04 22.77 12.82
CA MET A 100 26.19 22.92 11.91
C MET A 100 26.13 24.22 11.09
N GLY A 101 25.12 25.06 11.30
CA GLY A 101 25.01 26.40 10.70
C GLY A 101 26.10 27.36 11.20
N ASP A 102 26.14 28.56 10.60
CA ASP A 102 27.16 29.57 10.86
C ASP A 102 27.27 29.89 12.37
N PRO A 103 28.44 29.65 13.00
CA PRO A 103 28.64 29.85 14.44
C PRO A 103 28.37 31.28 14.92
N ASN A 104 28.40 32.27 14.02
CA ASN A 104 28.23 33.68 14.34
C ASN A 104 26.77 34.11 14.48
N ILE A 105 25.82 33.28 14.02
CA ILE A 105 24.39 33.56 14.10
C ILE A 105 23.85 33.06 15.45
N PRO A 106 23.11 33.87 16.23
CA PRO A 106 22.43 33.43 17.45
C PRO A 106 21.52 32.23 17.22
N LEU A 107 21.35 31.38 18.24
CA LEU A 107 20.50 30.18 18.17
C LEU A 107 19.03 30.47 17.80
N PRO A 108 18.39 31.56 18.26
CA PRO A 108 17.04 31.92 17.83
C PRO A 108 16.96 32.21 16.33
N ASP A 109 17.88 33.00 15.80
CA ASP A 109 17.87 33.39 14.37
C ASP A 109 18.14 32.19 13.46
N ARG A 110 18.94 31.21 13.90
CA ARG A 110 19.13 29.94 13.15
C ARG A 110 17.87 29.12 13.04
N ARG A 111 17.00 29.20 14.05
CA ARG A 111 15.73 28.49 14.06
C ARG A 111 14.78 29.10 13.04
N ASP A 112 14.67 30.42 12.99
CA ASP A 112 13.86 31.10 11.98
C ASP A 112 14.34 30.73 10.57
N ILE A 113 15.65 30.69 10.36
CA ILE A 113 16.24 30.19 9.10
C ILE A 113 15.86 28.73 8.83
N ALA A 114 15.88 27.87 9.84
CA ALA A 114 15.49 26.47 9.69
C ALA A 114 14.01 26.35 9.31
N ASP A 115 13.12 27.05 10.02
CA ASP A 115 11.68 27.06 9.77
C ASP A 115 11.36 27.56 8.34
N ASP A 116 11.98 28.65 7.89
CA ASP A 116 11.85 29.18 6.52
C ASP A 116 12.34 28.18 5.45
N ASN A 117 13.42 27.44 5.71
CA ASN A 117 13.95 26.45 4.77
C ASN A 117 13.11 25.16 4.73
N LEU A 118 12.43 24.85 5.83
CA LEU A 118 11.62 23.65 5.98
C LEU A 118 10.18 23.85 5.49
N GLU A 119 9.66 25.09 5.47
CA GLU A 119 8.36 25.43 4.89
C GLU A 119 8.17 24.91 3.46
N VAL A 120 9.26 24.80 2.67
CA VAL A 120 9.22 24.27 1.30
C VAL A 120 8.82 22.78 1.23
N PHE A 121 9.02 22.02 2.31
CA PHE A 121 8.72 20.59 2.39
C PHE A 121 7.27 20.28 2.77
N GLY A 122 6.64 21.17 3.54
CA GLY A 122 5.30 20.97 4.08
C GLY A 122 4.20 20.75 3.04
N PRO A 123 3.97 21.67 2.08
CA PRO A 123 2.89 21.51 1.11
C PRO A 123 3.00 20.24 0.24
N PRO A 124 4.20 19.83 -0.22
CA PRO A 124 4.38 18.51 -0.85
C PRO A 124 4.05 17.32 0.06
N GLU A 125 4.42 17.36 1.33
CA GLU A 125 4.11 16.30 2.31
C GLU A 125 2.58 16.15 2.47
N GLU A 126 1.87 17.25 2.74
CA GLU A 126 0.40 17.22 2.86
C GLU A 126 -0.31 16.77 1.60
N ALA A 127 0.16 17.25 0.44
CA ALA A 127 -0.42 16.85 -0.84
C ALA A 127 -0.26 15.33 -1.06
N LEU A 128 0.93 14.78 -0.78
CA LEU A 128 1.18 13.35 -0.91
C LEU A 128 0.31 12.52 0.04
N PHE A 129 0.18 12.95 1.30
CA PHE A 129 -0.70 12.31 2.28
C PHE A 129 -2.16 12.35 1.84
N MET A 130 -2.66 13.50 1.41
CA MET A 130 -4.00 13.69 0.86
C MET A 130 -4.28 12.74 -0.30
N PHE A 131 -3.38 12.67 -1.29
CA PHE A 131 -3.60 11.78 -2.42
C PHE A 131 -3.55 10.30 -2.03
N ASN A 132 -2.72 9.94 -1.04
CA ASN A 132 -2.70 8.59 -0.48
C ASN A 132 -4.03 8.22 0.15
N MET A 133 -4.59 9.12 0.97
CA MET A 133 -5.88 8.92 1.60
C MET A 133 -7.00 8.77 0.55
N VAL A 134 -7.06 9.66 -0.44
CA VAL A 134 -8.09 9.63 -1.50
C VAL A 134 -8.03 8.35 -2.32
N VAL A 135 -6.83 7.91 -2.73
CA VAL A 135 -6.65 6.65 -3.46
C VAL A 135 -7.00 5.46 -2.57
N GLY A 136 -6.60 5.49 -1.30
CA GLY A 136 -6.94 4.48 -0.31
C GLY A 136 -8.45 4.28 -0.16
N ASP A 137 -9.17 5.37 0.09
CA ASP A 137 -10.63 5.38 0.22
C ASP A 137 -11.33 4.92 -1.05
N THR A 138 -10.82 5.32 -2.22
CA THR A 138 -11.33 4.86 -3.51
C THR A 138 -11.24 3.35 -3.66
N VAL A 139 -10.15 2.71 -3.18
CA VAL A 139 -10.02 1.24 -3.16
C VAL A 139 -11.11 0.61 -2.29
N VAL A 140 -11.42 1.21 -1.14
CA VAL A 140 -12.47 0.71 -0.24
C VAL A 140 -13.86 0.80 -0.87
N ILE A 141 -14.18 1.95 -1.47
CA ILE A 141 -15.42 2.18 -2.21
C ILE A 141 -15.54 1.19 -3.36
N TRP A 142 -14.47 1.00 -4.13
CA TRP A 142 -14.45 0.06 -5.24
C TRP A 142 -14.80 -1.37 -4.80
N ARG A 143 -14.29 -1.82 -3.64
CA ARG A 143 -14.67 -3.13 -3.09
C ARG A 143 -16.17 -3.20 -2.79
N ALA A 144 -16.71 -2.21 -2.09
CA ALA A 144 -18.15 -2.15 -1.81
C ALA A 144 -18.97 -2.15 -3.11
N TRP A 145 -18.57 -1.37 -4.11
CA TRP A 145 -19.24 -1.29 -5.41
C TRP A 145 -19.28 -2.63 -6.16
N VAL A 146 -18.17 -3.37 -6.15
CA VAL A 146 -18.08 -4.70 -6.77
C VAL A 146 -19.02 -5.69 -6.08
N LEU A 147 -19.13 -5.65 -4.74
CA LEU A 147 -20.04 -6.53 -3.98
C LEU A 147 -21.52 -6.24 -4.29
N TYR A 148 -21.86 -4.97 -4.53
CA TYR A 148 -23.21 -4.54 -4.87
C TYR A 148 -23.52 -4.65 -6.38
N ARG A 149 -22.82 -5.54 -7.10
CA ARG A 149 -23.02 -5.81 -8.54
C ARG A 149 -22.98 -4.52 -9.38
N LYS A 150 -22.13 -3.57 -9.01
CA LYS A 150 -21.95 -2.29 -9.68
C LYS A 150 -23.14 -1.32 -9.62
N THR A 151 -24.04 -1.48 -8.65
CA THR A 151 -25.13 -0.52 -8.44
C THR A 151 -24.61 0.77 -7.80
N LEU A 152 -24.81 1.91 -8.47
CA LEU A 152 -24.28 3.20 -8.04
C LEU A 152 -24.96 3.74 -6.78
N TRP A 153 -26.26 3.45 -6.59
CA TRP A 153 -27.01 3.93 -5.42
C TRP A 153 -26.42 3.43 -4.09
N ALA A 154 -25.88 2.21 -4.08
CA ALA A 154 -25.27 1.63 -2.88
C ALA A 154 -23.98 2.34 -2.45
N VAL A 155 -23.28 2.99 -3.37
CA VAL A 155 -22.01 3.69 -3.11
C VAL A 155 -22.13 5.21 -3.21
N ALA A 156 -23.33 5.74 -3.44
CA ALA A 156 -23.55 7.18 -3.53
C ALA A 156 -23.14 7.92 -2.25
N LEU A 157 -23.50 7.38 -1.08
CA LEU A 157 -23.13 7.95 0.22
C LEU A 157 -21.60 7.99 0.44
N PRO A 158 -20.85 6.87 0.36
CA PRO A 158 -19.40 6.93 0.56
C PRO A 158 -18.67 7.72 -0.53
N CYS A 159 -19.16 7.77 -1.78
CA CYS A 159 -18.61 8.68 -2.79
C CYS A 159 -18.83 10.15 -2.44
N LEU A 160 -19.99 10.52 -1.87
CA LEU A 160 -20.25 11.87 -1.40
C LEU A 160 -19.32 12.25 -0.24
N MET A 161 -19.10 11.33 0.70
CA MET A 161 -18.18 11.54 1.82
C MET A 161 -16.74 11.71 1.33
N LEU A 162 -16.28 10.89 0.38
CA LEU A 162 -14.96 11.06 -0.25
C LEU A 162 -14.82 12.41 -0.95
N LEU A 163 -15.87 12.88 -1.65
CA LEU A 163 -15.87 14.19 -2.29
C LEU A 163 -15.75 15.32 -1.25
N MET A 164 -16.48 15.22 -0.13
CA MET A 164 -16.36 16.20 0.95
C MET A 164 -14.97 16.19 1.56
N SER A 165 -14.40 15.01 1.85
CA SER A 165 -13.02 14.88 2.32
C SER A 165 -12.03 15.55 1.36
N PHE A 166 -12.14 15.29 0.05
CA PHE A 166 -11.29 15.93 -0.95
C PHE A 166 -11.40 17.47 -0.92
N ILE A 167 -12.61 18.01 -0.85
CA ILE A 167 -12.84 19.47 -0.80
C ILE A 167 -12.17 20.07 0.45
N PHE A 168 -12.35 19.45 1.62
CA PHE A 168 -11.77 19.97 2.86
C PHE A 168 -10.24 19.86 2.89
N ASN A 169 -9.63 18.82 2.32
CA ASN A 169 -8.17 18.76 2.16
C ASN A 169 -7.64 19.89 1.25
N VAL A 170 -8.35 20.21 0.16
CA VAL A 170 -7.94 21.32 -0.71
C VAL A 170 -8.03 22.65 0.04
N ILE A 171 -9.12 22.85 0.80
CA ILE A 171 -9.27 24.04 1.65
C ILE A 171 -8.09 24.14 2.63
N ASP A 172 -7.78 23.05 3.32
CA ASP A 172 -6.69 22.98 4.28
C ASP A 172 -5.34 23.36 3.66
N LEU A 173 -4.97 22.73 2.54
CA LEU A 173 -3.75 23.04 1.79
C LEU A 173 -3.69 24.51 1.33
N THR A 174 -4.82 25.08 0.90
CA THR A 174 -4.88 26.50 0.52
C THR A 174 -4.76 27.45 1.72
N CYS A 175 -5.25 27.05 2.89
CA CYS A 175 -5.08 27.84 4.10
C CYS A 175 -3.63 27.80 4.58
N LEU A 176 -3.01 26.61 4.62
CA LEU A 176 -1.61 26.40 5.00
C LEU A 176 -0.64 27.23 4.14
N THR A 177 -0.83 27.18 2.81
CA THR A 177 0.00 27.96 1.88
C THR A 177 -0.29 29.47 1.88
N GLY A 178 -1.47 29.88 2.36
CA GLY A 178 -1.90 31.27 2.40
C GLY A 178 -1.49 32.04 3.65
N THR A 179 -1.22 31.35 4.78
CA THR A 179 -0.89 32.00 6.06
C THR A 179 0.57 31.89 6.48
N GLY A 180 1.42 31.28 5.65
CA GLY A 180 2.76 30.87 6.05
C GLY A 180 2.68 29.54 6.81
N TRP A 181 3.48 28.57 6.38
CA TRP A 181 3.58 27.26 7.00
C TRP A 181 4.17 27.40 8.41
N SER A 182 3.53 26.86 9.44
CA SER A 182 4.11 26.80 10.78
C SER A 182 4.25 25.34 11.23
N ASN A 183 5.50 24.93 11.52
CA ASN A 183 5.84 23.56 11.96
C ASN A 183 5.25 23.18 13.35
N GLN A 184 4.40 24.01 13.95
CA GLN A 184 3.94 23.86 15.34
C GLN A 184 2.46 23.55 15.50
N SER A 185 1.67 23.52 14.41
CA SER A 185 0.26 23.17 14.51
C SER A 185 -0.31 22.66 13.19
N ALA A 186 -0.97 21.50 13.24
CA ALA A 186 -1.91 20.96 12.24
C ALA A 186 -3.20 21.82 12.13
N ILE A 187 -3.11 23.11 12.43
CA ILE A 187 -4.21 24.07 12.48
C ILE A 187 -3.78 25.24 11.62
N ALA A 188 -4.31 25.31 10.40
CA ALA A 188 -4.08 26.44 9.53
C ALA A 188 -4.63 27.72 10.18
N GLY A 189 -3.82 28.79 10.20
CA GLY A 189 -4.30 30.12 10.51
C GLY A 189 -5.36 30.53 9.48
N GLY A 190 -6.41 31.25 9.89
CA GLY A 190 -7.44 31.75 8.95
C GLY A 190 -8.87 31.37 9.30
N GLY A 191 -9.39 31.87 10.42
CA GLY A 191 -10.79 31.67 10.81
C GLY A 191 -11.16 30.21 11.13
N ALA A 192 -12.39 29.99 11.59
CA ALA A 192 -12.82 28.70 12.13
C ALA A 192 -12.88 27.56 11.09
N ILE A 193 -12.91 27.88 9.79
CA ILE A 193 -12.97 26.87 8.73
C ILE A 193 -11.58 26.31 8.45
N CYS A 194 -10.55 27.15 8.30
CA CYS A 194 -9.17 26.69 8.09
C CYS A 194 -8.68 25.88 9.29
N ALA A 195 -8.98 26.33 10.52
CA ALA A 195 -8.55 25.65 11.74
C ALA A 195 -9.12 24.23 11.94
N HIS A 196 -10.18 23.87 11.21
CA HIS A 196 -10.86 22.57 11.35
C HIS A 196 -10.97 21.81 10.03
N ALA A 197 -10.39 22.32 8.94
CA ALA A 197 -10.53 21.74 7.61
C ALA A 197 -9.93 20.33 7.56
N GLU A 198 -8.71 20.16 8.08
CA GLU A 198 -8.05 18.86 8.17
C GLU A 198 -8.86 17.84 8.99
N LEU A 199 -9.28 18.20 10.21
CA LEU A 199 -10.11 17.34 11.06
C LEU A 199 -11.41 16.92 10.37
N ILE A 200 -12.09 17.86 9.70
CA ILE A 200 -13.33 17.56 8.97
C ILE A 200 -13.05 16.60 7.82
N SER A 201 -11.95 16.81 7.08
CA SER A 201 -11.53 15.92 6.01
C SER A 201 -11.30 14.49 6.50
N TRP A 202 -10.58 14.33 7.62
CA TRP A 202 -10.31 13.03 8.23
C TRP A 202 -11.58 12.37 8.74
N ALA A 203 -12.52 13.14 9.31
CA ALA A 203 -13.81 12.63 9.74
C ALA A 203 -14.65 12.09 8.56
N PHE A 204 -14.62 12.75 7.40
CA PHE A 204 -15.28 12.25 6.19
C PHE A 204 -14.59 11.02 5.60
N SER A 205 -13.26 10.95 5.62
CA SER A 205 -12.48 9.77 5.22
C SER A 205 -12.79 8.56 6.13
N PHE A 206 -12.77 8.77 7.45
CA PHE A 206 -13.23 7.78 8.43
C PHE A 206 -14.67 7.32 8.13
N GLY A 207 -15.57 8.27 7.90
CA GLY A 207 -16.97 7.98 7.59
C GLY A 207 -17.14 7.18 6.29
N THR A 208 -16.31 7.44 5.28
CA THR A 208 -16.24 6.67 4.03
C THR A 208 -15.88 5.21 4.32
N ASN A 209 -14.81 4.99 5.10
CA ASN A 209 -14.35 3.67 5.50
C ASN A 209 -15.37 2.92 6.35
N ALA A 210 -15.98 3.60 7.33
CA ALA A 210 -17.01 3.03 8.19
C ALA A 210 -18.24 2.62 7.38
N THR A 211 -18.73 3.50 6.50
CA THR A 211 -19.89 3.24 5.64
C THR A 211 -19.62 2.06 4.72
N CYS A 212 -18.47 2.02 4.04
CA CYS A 212 -18.11 0.89 3.19
C CYS A 212 -17.96 -0.41 3.98
N THR A 213 -17.37 -0.37 5.18
CA THR A 213 -17.24 -1.55 6.05
C THR A 213 -18.60 -2.10 6.47
N ILE A 214 -19.55 -1.22 6.83
CA ILE A 214 -20.93 -1.59 7.15
C ILE A 214 -21.63 -2.20 5.93
N LEU A 215 -21.50 -1.60 4.73
CA LEU A 215 -22.09 -2.12 3.49
C LEU A 215 -21.54 -3.51 3.14
N ILE A 216 -20.21 -3.68 3.23
CA ILE A 216 -19.55 -4.97 3.02
C ILE A 216 -20.04 -5.99 4.05
N GLY A 217 -20.16 -5.61 5.32
CA GLY A 217 -20.69 -6.46 6.40
C GLY A 217 -22.15 -6.86 6.23
N TYR A 218 -22.99 -5.93 5.77
CA TYR A 218 -24.38 -6.23 5.45
C TYR A 218 -24.47 -7.26 4.32
N LYS A 219 -23.70 -7.08 3.24
CA LYS A 219 -23.63 -8.07 2.17
C LYS A 219 -23.04 -9.40 2.60
N ALA A 220 -22.10 -9.40 3.55
CA ALA A 220 -21.60 -10.60 4.20
C ALA A 220 -22.71 -11.39 4.88
N TRP A 221 -23.51 -10.68 5.66
CA TRP A 221 -24.61 -11.27 6.39
C TRP A 221 -25.72 -11.79 5.45
N GLU A 222 -26.08 -11.02 4.43
CA GLU A 222 -27.05 -11.42 3.41
C GLU A 222 -26.59 -12.68 2.67
N HIS A 223 -25.32 -12.74 2.25
CA HIS A 223 -24.73 -13.92 1.61
C HIS A 223 -24.80 -15.15 2.52
N ARG A 224 -24.37 -15.01 3.79
CA ARG A 224 -24.42 -16.11 4.78
C ARG A 224 -25.84 -16.59 5.02
N ARG A 225 -26.82 -15.67 5.10
CA ARG A 225 -28.23 -15.99 5.31
C ARG A 225 -28.85 -16.73 4.11
N ALA A 226 -28.62 -16.23 2.90
CA ALA A 226 -29.10 -16.87 1.66
C ALA A 226 -28.54 -18.29 1.52
N MET A 227 -27.24 -18.47 1.78
CA MET A 227 -26.61 -19.79 1.69
C MET A 227 -27.06 -20.76 2.79
N LYS A 228 -27.37 -20.25 4.00
CA LYS A 228 -27.98 -21.06 5.06
C LYS A 228 -29.39 -21.52 4.68
N ALA A 229 -30.19 -20.65 4.05
CA ALA A 229 -31.53 -20.99 3.59
C ALA A 229 -31.52 -22.05 2.47
N LEU A 230 -30.47 -22.10 1.65
CA LEU A 230 -30.32 -23.07 0.56
C LEU A 230 -29.71 -24.42 1.00
N ASN A 231 -29.39 -24.64 2.29
CA ASN A 231 -28.76 -25.86 2.81
C ASN A 231 -27.46 -26.30 2.07
N ILE A 232 -26.75 -25.36 1.42
CA ILE A 232 -25.48 -25.63 0.74
C ILE A 232 -24.36 -25.66 1.79
N VAL A 233 -24.35 -26.66 2.67
CA VAL A 233 -23.48 -26.72 3.86
C VAL A 233 -22.03 -27.08 3.52
N ASN A 234 -21.80 -27.81 2.42
CA ASN A 234 -20.49 -28.41 2.12
C ASN A 234 -19.81 -27.88 0.84
N ASN A 235 -20.15 -26.68 0.35
CA ASN A 235 -19.45 -26.13 -0.82
C ASN A 235 -18.16 -25.41 -0.38
N PRO A 236 -16.97 -25.89 -0.76
CA PRO A 236 -15.73 -25.28 -0.29
C PRO A 236 -15.46 -23.89 -0.92
N ARG A 237 -16.07 -23.55 -2.07
CA ARG A 237 -16.12 -22.16 -2.60
C ARG A 237 -16.89 -21.20 -1.69
N ARG A 238 -17.93 -21.69 -1.02
CA ARG A 238 -18.73 -20.90 -0.06
C ARG A 238 -17.89 -20.55 1.17
N LEU A 239 -17.25 -21.54 1.80
CA LEU A 239 -16.39 -21.30 2.96
C LEU A 239 -15.28 -20.30 2.63
N SER A 240 -14.76 -20.36 1.40
CA SER A 240 -13.75 -19.42 0.92
C SER A 240 -14.28 -17.98 0.83
N THR A 241 -15.44 -17.80 0.21
CA THR A 241 -16.07 -16.47 0.06
C THR A 241 -16.47 -15.88 1.43
N ASP A 242 -17.05 -16.70 2.31
CA ASP A 242 -17.46 -16.28 3.66
C ASP A 242 -16.27 -15.87 4.54
N LYS A 243 -15.10 -16.51 4.37
CA LYS A 243 -13.84 -16.16 5.04
C LYS A 243 -13.26 -14.85 4.54
N VAL A 244 -13.12 -14.67 3.22
CA VAL A 244 -12.64 -13.40 2.62
C VAL A 244 -13.50 -12.25 3.09
N LEU A 245 -14.81 -12.44 3.07
CA LEU A 245 -15.75 -11.40 3.41
C LEU A 245 -15.77 -11.10 4.91
N SER A 246 -15.55 -12.09 5.78
CA SER A 246 -15.30 -11.85 7.22
C SER A 246 -14.05 -11.00 7.43
N LEU A 247 -12.96 -11.40 6.78
CA LEU A 247 -11.66 -10.76 6.94
C LEU A 247 -11.66 -9.32 6.43
N LEU A 248 -12.41 -9.03 5.37
CA LEU A 248 -12.65 -7.67 4.88
C LEU A 248 -13.38 -6.80 5.91
N VAL A 249 -14.37 -7.36 6.60
CA VAL A 249 -15.13 -6.63 7.65
C VAL A 249 -14.27 -6.42 8.89
N GLU A 250 -13.56 -7.47 9.33
CA GLU A 250 -12.68 -7.43 10.51
C GLU A 250 -11.54 -6.42 10.30
N SER A 251 -10.87 -6.46 9.14
CA SER A 251 -9.81 -5.50 8.81
C SER A 251 -10.34 -4.07 8.63
N GLY A 252 -11.51 -3.88 8.02
CA GLY A 252 -12.15 -2.57 7.93
C GLY A 252 -12.52 -1.98 9.29
N PHE A 253 -12.99 -2.83 10.22
CA PHE A 253 -13.29 -2.41 11.58
C PHE A 253 -12.03 -1.99 12.35
N ILE A 254 -10.95 -2.79 12.27
CA ILE A 254 -9.66 -2.46 12.89
C ILE A 254 -9.12 -1.12 12.34
N TYR A 255 -9.24 -0.90 11.03
CA TYR A 255 -8.83 0.34 10.40
C TYR A 255 -9.64 1.55 10.89
N CYS A 256 -10.95 1.40 11.05
CA CYS A 256 -11.79 2.44 11.63
C CYS A 256 -11.36 2.76 13.08
N LEU A 257 -11.08 1.75 13.91
CA LEU A 257 -10.59 1.97 15.27
C LEU A 257 -9.25 2.70 15.29
N PHE A 258 -8.34 2.36 14.38
CA PHE A 258 -7.07 3.07 14.23
C PHE A 258 -7.28 4.54 13.85
N TRP A 259 -8.14 4.86 12.89
CA TRP A 259 -8.43 6.26 12.56
C TRP A 259 -9.02 7.05 13.71
N LEU A 260 -9.77 6.41 14.62
CA LEU A 260 -10.24 7.10 15.83
C LEU A 260 -9.09 7.48 16.77
N THR A 261 -7.98 6.73 16.80
CA THR A 261 -6.82 7.10 17.63
C THR A 261 -6.11 8.34 17.09
N GLN A 262 -6.21 8.61 15.79
CA GLN A 262 -5.63 9.79 15.13
C GLN A 262 -6.27 11.10 15.58
N TYR A 263 -7.42 11.06 16.26
CA TYR A 263 -8.03 12.25 16.86
C TYR A 263 -7.12 12.95 17.89
N ILE A 264 -6.15 12.22 18.47
CA ILE A 264 -5.15 12.78 19.38
C ILE A 264 -4.33 13.92 18.75
N LEU A 265 -4.20 13.94 17.42
CA LEU A 265 -3.42 14.94 16.69
C LEU A 265 -4.09 16.32 16.67
N PHE A 266 -5.39 16.39 16.97
CA PHE A 266 -6.16 17.64 17.02
C PHE A 266 -6.38 18.15 18.46
N VAL A 267 -5.69 17.56 19.44
CA VAL A 267 -5.76 17.97 20.84
C VAL A 267 -4.47 18.67 21.22
N ASP A 268 -4.56 19.86 21.83
CA ASP A 268 -3.40 20.57 22.34
C ASP A 268 -2.71 19.76 23.45
N ILE A 269 -1.50 19.28 23.17
CA ILE A 269 -0.69 18.49 24.09
C ILE A 269 0.49 19.32 24.60
N ASP A 270 0.65 19.32 25.92
CA ASP A 270 1.81 19.87 26.59
C ASP A 270 3.02 18.95 26.40
N ARG A 271 4.01 19.41 25.62
CA ARG A 271 5.26 18.70 25.29
C ARG A 271 6.08 18.24 26.51
N THR A 272 5.88 18.86 27.66
CA THR A 272 6.57 18.44 28.90
C THR A 272 5.99 17.17 29.51
N LYS A 273 4.82 16.72 29.06
CA LYS A 273 4.12 15.55 29.62
C LYS A 273 4.40 14.30 28.80
N PRO A 274 4.37 13.11 29.44
CA PRO A 274 4.67 11.84 28.75
C PRO A 274 3.66 11.46 27.66
N ILE A 275 2.52 12.15 27.55
CA ILE A 275 1.53 11.92 26.48
C ILE A 275 2.04 12.32 25.10
N ILE A 276 3.09 13.16 25.01
CA ILE A 276 3.72 13.53 23.75
C ILE A 276 4.23 12.31 22.96
N TRP A 277 4.72 11.28 23.66
CA TRP A 277 5.19 10.05 23.00
C TRP A 277 4.06 9.27 22.31
N ALA A 278 2.83 9.39 22.82
CA ALA A 278 1.67 8.81 22.15
C ALA A 278 1.31 9.62 20.90
N TYR A 279 1.38 10.95 20.97
CA TYR A 279 1.20 11.82 19.82
C TYR A 279 2.21 11.48 18.70
N GLU A 280 3.51 11.41 19.02
CA GLU A 280 4.55 11.06 18.05
C GLU A 280 4.33 9.68 17.42
N LEU A 281 3.97 8.69 18.23
CA LEU A 281 3.66 7.35 17.73
C LEU A 281 2.48 7.38 16.75
N PHE A 282 1.37 8.04 17.12
CA PHE A 282 0.16 8.04 16.29
C PHE A 282 0.34 8.84 15.00
N SER A 283 1.05 9.98 15.06
CA SER A 283 1.37 10.80 13.89
C SER A 283 2.18 9.99 12.87
N SER A 284 3.32 9.43 13.28
CA SER A 284 4.18 8.62 12.40
C SER A 284 3.50 7.36 11.86
N MET A 285 2.56 6.81 12.63
CA MET A 285 1.74 5.69 12.20
C MET A 285 0.77 6.07 11.09
N GLY A 286 0.16 7.27 11.18
CA GLY A 286 -0.86 7.74 10.24
C GLY A 286 -0.36 7.76 8.79
N ASP A 287 0.81 8.34 8.58
CA ASP A 287 1.45 8.52 7.27
C ASP A 287 1.60 7.19 6.51
N GLN A 288 2.06 6.17 7.22
CA GLN A 288 2.35 4.86 6.63
C GLN A 288 1.11 3.97 6.56
N ILE A 289 0.21 4.05 7.55
CA ILE A 289 -0.99 3.21 7.60
C ILE A 289 -2.00 3.58 6.50
N SER A 290 -2.04 4.86 6.10
CA SER A 290 -2.89 5.35 5.01
C SER A 290 -2.73 4.54 3.71
N GLY A 291 -1.49 4.28 3.28
CA GLY A 291 -1.17 3.46 2.09
C GLY A 291 -1.10 1.95 2.38
N LEU A 292 -0.67 1.57 3.58
CA LEU A 292 -0.54 0.17 3.98
C LEU A 292 -1.89 -0.57 4.01
N TYR A 293 -2.94 0.04 4.53
CA TYR A 293 -4.24 -0.61 4.69
C TYR A 293 -4.86 -1.08 3.36
N PRO A 294 -4.98 -0.24 2.32
CA PRO A 294 -5.44 -0.69 1.01
C PRO A 294 -4.56 -1.83 0.48
N THR A 295 -3.25 -1.75 0.66
CA THR A 295 -2.30 -2.78 0.22
C THR A 295 -2.54 -4.12 0.92
N ILE A 296 -2.68 -4.13 2.25
CA ILE A 296 -2.99 -5.34 3.04
C ILE A 296 -4.26 -6.01 2.53
N ILE A 297 -5.30 -5.23 2.22
CA ILE A 297 -6.54 -5.81 1.73
C ILE A 297 -6.36 -6.44 0.35
N ILE A 298 -5.57 -5.83 -0.52
CA ILE A 298 -5.25 -6.40 -1.84
C ILE A 298 -4.51 -7.72 -1.68
N VAL A 299 -3.54 -7.79 -0.76
CA VAL A 299 -2.83 -9.02 -0.41
C VAL A 299 -3.82 -10.08 0.05
N ILE A 300 -4.67 -9.77 1.03
CA ILE A 300 -5.66 -10.68 1.60
C ILE A 300 -6.57 -11.27 0.51
N VAL A 301 -7.12 -10.41 -0.34
CA VAL A 301 -8.05 -10.84 -1.40
C VAL A 301 -7.35 -11.73 -2.43
N ASN A 302 -6.14 -11.37 -2.86
CA ASN A 302 -5.41 -12.13 -3.86
C ASN A 302 -4.88 -13.47 -3.33
N PHE A 303 -4.35 -13.51 -2.10
CA PHE A 303 -3.88 -14.75 -1.47
C PHE A 303 -5.01 -15.76 -1.29
N HIS A 304 -6.17 -15.30 -0.81
CA HIS A 304 -7.29 -16.20 -0.58
C HIS A 304 -7.87 -16.76 -1.90
N GLN A 305 -7.87 -15.97 -2.97
CA GLN A 305 -8.23 -16.45 -4.31
C GLN A 305 -7.21 -17.49 -4.83
N THR A 306 -5.92 -17.22 -4.64
CA THR A 306 -4.83 -18.08 -5.13
C THR A 306 -4.78 -19.44 -4.42
N ILE A 307 -4.90 -19.47 -3.09
CA ILE A 307 -4.93 -20.72 -2.30
C ILE A 307 -6.10 -21.59 -2.79
N TRP A 308 -7.25 -20.96 -3.02
CA TRP A 308 -8.46 -21.67 -3.42
C TRP A 308 -8.40 -22.20 -4.86
N GLU A 309 -7.87 -21.43 -5.81
CA GLU A 309 -7.63 -21.91 -7.17
C GLU A 309 -6.72 -23.15 -7.16
N SER A 310 -5.66 -23.14 -6.33
CA SER A 310 -4.74 -24.27 -6.17
C SER A 310 -5.42 -25.51 -5.57
N THR A 311 -6.24 -25.36 -4.52
CA THR A 311 -6.98 -26.47 -3.90
C THR A 311 -8.04 -27.04 -4.85
N SER A 312 -8.76 -26.20 -5.59
CA SER A 312 -9.75 -26.63 -6.57
C SER A 312 -9.13 -27.47 -7.68
N THR A 313 -7.94 -27.09 -8.19
CA THR A 313 -7.23 -27.89 -9.20
C THR A 313 -6.77 -29.25 -8.69
N VAL A 314 -6.43 -29.37 -7.40
CA VAL A 314 -6.05 -30.65 -6.79
C VAL A 314 -7.26 -31.56 -6.60
N GLU A 315 -8.41 -31.04 -6.18
CA GLU A 315 -9.66 -31.81 -6.03
C GLU A 315 -10.27 -32.26 -7.37
N LEU A 316 -10.10 -31.46 -8.43
CA LEU A 316 -10.50 -31.85 -9.80
C LEU A 316 -9.50 -32.78 -10.49
N GLY A 317 -8.25 -32.84 -9.99
CA GLY A 317 -7.21 -33.75 -10.49
C GLY A 317 -7.23 -35.15 -9.85
N THR A 318 -7.97 -35.36 -8.76
CA THR A 318 -8.07 -36.64 -8.06
C THR A 318 -9.19 -37.56 -8.57
N THR A 319 -9.97 -37.15 -9.59
CA THR A 319 -10.88 -38.07 -10.30
C THR A 319 -10.13 -38.86 -11.38
N ASN A 320 -9.22 -39.73 -10.91
CA ASN A 320 -8.77 -40.99 -11.50
C ASN A 320 -7.39 -41.32 -10.90
N PRO A 321 -7.31 -41.92 -9.70
CA PRO A 321 -6.18 -42.79 -9.46
C PRO A 321 -6.39 -43.97 -10.41
N THR A 322 -5.79 -43.92 -11.61
CA THR A 322 -5.34 -45.16 -12.22
C THR A 322 -4.39 -45.77 -11.19
N ILE A 323 -4.94 -46.65 -10.35
CA ILE A 323 -4.17 -47.61 -9.58
C ILE A 323 -3.36 -48.35 -10.63
N SER A 324 -2.14 -47.89 -10.88
CA SER A 324 -1.13 -48.69 -11.53
C SER A 324 -0.88 -49.85 -10.58
N THR A 325 -1.66 -50.91 -10.74
CA THR A 325 -1.40 -52.20 -10.13
C THR A 325 0.04 -52.55 -10.49
N VAL A 326 0.93 -52.51 -9.50
CA VAL A 326 2.32 -52.98 -9.64
C VAL A 326 2.23 -54.47 -9.96
N ARG A 327 2.33 -54.79 -11.25
CA ARG A 327 2.35 -56.16 -11.74
C ARG A 327 3.79 -56.64 -11.66
N TRP A 328 4.10 -57.39 -10.62
CA TRP A 328 5.39 -58.07 -10.50
C TRP A 328 5.55 -59.07 -11.65
N ALA A 329 6.69 -59.02 -12.34
CA ALA A 329 7.01 -59.94 -13.42
C ALA A 329 7.16 -61.38 -12.85
N PRO A 330 6.64 -62.42 -13.52
CA PRO A 330 6.92 -63.79 -13.13
C PRO A 330 8.39 -64.10 -13.44
N SER A 331 9.10 -64.69 -12.47
CA SER A 331 10.46 -65.16 -12.63
C SER A 331 10.52 -66.33 -13.63
N SER A 332 10.99 -66.09 -14.85
CA SER A 332 11.31 -67.18 -15.78
C SER A 332 12.74 -67.68 -15.54
N LYS A 333 12.87 -68.82 -14.87
CA LYS A 333 14.06 -69.66 -14.95
C LYS A 333 14.08 -70.41 -16.29
N ARG A 334 15.16 -70.29 -17.06
CA ARG A 334 15.77 -71.34 -17.92
C ARG A 334 17.02 -70.72 -18.58
N SER A 335 18.23 -71.13 -18.19
CA SER A 335 18.94 -72.35 -18.61
C SER A 335 19.10 -72.44 -20.13
N ALA A 336 20.35 -72.31 -20.55
CA ALA A 336 20.88 -72.50 -21.90
C ALA A 336 20.51 -73.88 -22.47
N THR A 337 20.35 -74.02 -23.80
CA THR A 337 21.39 -74.34 -24.81
C THR A 337 20.70 -74.55 -26.18
N ASP A 338 21.48 -74.36 -27.27
CA ASP A 338 21.34 -74.90 -28.65
C ASP A 338 20.58 -74.12 -29.75
N THR A 339 21.37 -73.28 -30.45
CA THR A 339 21.75 -73.32 -31.88
C THR A 339 20.81 -74.00 -32.90
N VAL A 340 20.44 -73.29 -33.99
CA VAL A 340 20.76 -73.56 -35.42
C VAL A 340 20.28 -72.38 -36.30
N ILE A 341 21.08 -72.12 -37.35
CA ILE A 341 21.25 -70.94 -38.23
C ILE A 341 20.39 -71.00 -39.50
N PHE A 342 20.09 -69.84 -40.12
CA PHE A 342 20.23 -69.44 -41.56
C PHE A 342 19.15 -68.39 -41.91
N GLY A 343 19.41 -67.20 -42.47
CA GLY A 343 20.66 -66.58 -42.92
C GLY A 343 20.41 -65.17 -43.49
N GLN A 344 21.54 -64.52 -43.78
CA GLN A 344 21.79 -63.51 -44.83
C GLN A 344 21.57 -62.00 -44.54
N ARG A 345 22.68 -61.41 -44.05
CA ARG A 345 23.42 -60.20 -44.53
C ARG A 345 22.66 -58.89 -44.78
N ASP A 346 22.89 -57.87 -43.95
CA ASP A 346 24.01 -56.88 -43.94
C ASP A 346 23.77 -55.72 -44.92
N ASN A 347 23.45 -54.52 -44.40
CA ASN A 347 24.35 -53.35 -44.24
C ASN A 347 24.15 -52.34 -45.40
N SER A 348 24.18 -51.02 -45.28
CA SER A 348 24.27 -50.05 -44.18
C SER A 348 24.31 -48.63 -44.82
N ILE A 349 24.07 -47.58 -44.00
CA ILE A 349 24.61 -46.19 -44.10
C ILE A 349 23.91 -45.13 -45.00
N GLN A 350 23.44 -44.11 -44.27
CA GLN A 350 23.36 -42.63 -44.44
C GLN A 350 23.70 -41.92 -45.77
N LEU A 351 22.98 -40.81 -46.05
CA LEU A 351 23.51 -39.43 -45.99
C LEU A 351 22.46 -38.33 -46.27
N ASP A 352 22.67 -37.20 -45.59
CA ASP A 352 21.91 -35.94 -45.61
C ASP A 352 21.95 -35.16 -46.95
N ASN A 353 20.93 -34.29 -47.10
CA ASN A 353 21.00 -32.87 -47.51
C ASN A 353 20.02 -32.47 -48.62
N VAL A 354 19.35 -31.33 -48.37
CA VAL A 354 19.30 -30.11 -49.22
C VAL A 354 17.91 -29.46 -49.17
N ALA A 355 17.91 -28.25 -48.61
CA ALA A 355 16.83 -27.28 -48.64
C ALA A 355 16.64 -26.65 -50.05
N ARG A 356 15.39 -26.33 -50.39
CA ARG A 356 14.97 -25.31 -51.40
C ARG A 356 13.51 -24.96 -51.06
N LYS A 357 13.19 -23.81 -50.44
CA LYS A 357 13.21 -22.41 -50.89
C LYS A 357 12.31 -22.12 -52.10
N GLU A 358 11.27 -21.34 -51.82
CA GLU A 358 10.58 -20.32 -52.63
C GLU A 358 10.00 -20.70 -54.00
N ILE A 359 8.67 -20.67 -54.12
CA ILE A 359 7.97 -20.03 -55.24
C ILE A 359 6.82 -19.20 -54.67
N GLY A 360 6.88 -17.89 -54.90
CA GLY A 360 5.78 -16.95 -54.72
C GLY A 360 5.17 -16.50 -56.06
N MET A 361 4.09 -15.73 -55.92
CA MET A 361 3.36 -14.93 -56.93
C MET A 361 2.49 -15.73 -57.92
N ASP A 362 1.29 -15.31 -58.31
CA ASP A 362 0.62 -13.99 -58.33
C ASP A 362 -0.90 -14.26 -58.40
N ASN A 363 -1.77 -13.78 -57.50
CA ASN A 363 -2.48 -12.48 -57.56
C ASN A 363 -3.26 -12.21 -58.87
N ARG A 364 -4.61 -12.22 -58.81
CA ARG A 364 -5.47 -11.04 -59.10
C ARG A 364 -6.98 -11.32 -59.11
N SER A 365 -7.68 -10.27 -58.62
CA SER A 365 -9.03 -9.77 -58.94
C SER A 365 -10.27 -10.58 -58.57
N PHE A 366 -11.08 -10.06 -57.65
CA PHE A 366 -12.39 -9.48 -58.04
C PHE A 366 -12.95 -8.53 -56.97
N ASP A 367 -13.82 -7.63 -57.42
CA ASP A 367 -14.11 -6.27 -56.96
C ASP A 367 -15.02 -6.09 -55.73
N ARG A 368 -14.98 -4.85 -55.23
CA ARG A 368 -15.92 -4.22 -54.30
C ARG A 368 -17.26 -3.84 -54.98
N HIS A 369 -18.24 -3.62 -54.09
CA HIS A 369 -19.42 -2.72 -54.16
C HIS A 369 -20.78 -3.25 -54.62
N ALA A 370 -21.73 -3.20 -53.68
CA ALA A 370 -23.15 -2.75 -53.74
C ALA A 370 -23.82 -3.20 -52.41
N SER A 371 -24.81 -2.59 -51.76
CA SER A 371 -25.65 -1.38 -51.89
C SER A 371 -26.58 -1.40 -50.65
N GLU A 372 -26.75 -0.30 -49.92
CA GLU A 372 -27.98 0.52 -49.82
C GLU A 372 -29.19 0.01 -49.00
N ASN A 373 -29.59 0.88 -48.06
CA ASN A 373 -30.93 1.40 -47.73
C ASN A 373 -32.06 0.44 -47.29
N VAL A 374 -32.55 0.63 -46.05
CA VAL A 374 -33.76 1.40 -45.68
C VAL A 374 -33.55 2.04 -44.32
#